data_AF-A0A7V0WDE6-F1
#
_entry.id   AF-A0A7V0WDE6-F1
#
_cell.length_a   1.000
_cell.length_b   1.000
_cell.length_c   1.000
_cell.angle_alpha   90.00
_cell.angle_beta   90.00
_cell.angle_gamma   90.00
#
_symmetry.space_group_name_H-M   'P 1'
#
loop_
_entity.id
_entity.type
_entity.pdbx_description
1 polymer ?
#
loop_
_entity_poly.entity_id
_entity_poly.type
_entity_poly.pdbx_seq_one_letter_code
_entity_poly.pdbx_strand_id
1 'polypeptide(L)'
;MEFYGHMIARLDGGGIEKDFDRYSGFVQKGIAGFIVFGGELGILRKYIGKLQDSSPQPLIIASDLEQGLGQQVKGGTIFPPAMALSSAYKSCGSDGGEIMRRVFGAYAEESLYAGINTILAPVVDINTNPHNPVISVRSFGEDGETVSLMSGIMIETLQSNGIVACAKHFPGHGDTSIDSHISLPVLNKGMGELEEVELLPFKKAVAGGV
;
A
#
# COMPACT_ATOMS: atom_id res chain seq x y z
N MET A 1 16.56 -21.17 14.65
CA MET A 1 15.17 -20.78 14.32
C MET A 1 15.20 -19.30 14.02
N GLU A 2 15.03 -18.91 12.75
CA GLU A 2 15.20 -17.55 12.22
C GLU A 2 13.99 -16.65 12.56
N PHE A 3 13.74 -16.42 13.85
CA PHE A 3 12.58 -15.64 14.30
C PHE A 3 12.44 -14.28 13.61
N TYR A 4 13.55 -13.56 13.45
CA TYR A 4 13.58 -12.24 12.82
C TYR A 4 13.24 -12.28 11.31
N GLY A 5 13.49 -13.40 10.63
CA GLY A 5 13.23 -13.57 9.18
C GLY A 5 11.75 -13.55 8.80
N HIS A 6 10.85 -13.49 9.79
CA HIS A 6 9.41 -13.37 9.59
C HIS A 6 8.84 -12.03 10.09
N MET A 7 9.69 -11.08 10.47
CA MET A 7 9.28 -9.81 11.04
C MET A 7 9.56 -8.65 10.11
N ILE A 8 8.56 -7.76 9.95
CA ILE A 8 8.71 -6.42 9.41
C ILE A 8 8.55 -5.45 10.57
N ALA A 9 9.60 -4.70 10.91
CA ALA A 9 9.57 -3.74 12.01
C ALA A 9 9.28 -2.32 11.52
N ARG A 10 8.66 -1.49 12.36
CA ARG A 10 8.52 -0.07 12.06
C ARG A 10 9.89 0.61 12.01
N LEU A 11 10.10 1.41 10.97
CA LEU A 11 11.20 2.35 10.81
C LEU A 11 10.61 3.77 10.78
N ASP A 12 11.06 4.62 11.71
CA ASP A 12 10.76 6.05 11.68
C ASP A 12 11.78 6.76 10.77
N GLY A 13 11.33 7.19 9.60
CA GLY A 13 12.17 7.86 8.62
C GLY A 13 12.63 9.25 9.07
N GLY A 14 11.90 9.91 9.99
CA GLY A 14 12.32 11.19 10.58
C GLY A 14 13.44 11.03 11.60
N GLY A 15 13.52 9.86 12.25
CA GLY A 15 14.54 9.50 13.25
C GLY A 15 15.66 8.60 12.73
N ILE A 16 15.67 8.26 11.43
CA ILE A 16 16.52 7.18 10.89
C ILE A 16 18.01 7.36 11.16
N GLU A 17 18.52 8.59 11.15
CA GLU A 17 19.94 8.86 11.43
C GLU A 17 20.31 8.57 12.87
N LYS A 18 19.43 8.98 13.81
CA LYS A 18 19.63 8.83 15.24
C LYS A 18 19.54 7.36 15.67
N ASP A 19 18.59 6.64 15.07
CA ASP A 19 18.28 5.25 15.44
C ASP A 19 18.94 4.23 14.50
N PHE A 20 19.87 4.66 13.63
CA PHE A 20 20.48 3.79 12.61
C PHE A 20 21.10 2.52 13.19
N ASP A 21 21.85 2.64 14.30
CA ASP A 21 22.51 1.50 14.94
C ASP A 21 21.49 0.46 15.44
N ARG A 22 20.30 0.90 15.86
CA ARG A 22 19.21 0.00 16.25
C ARG A 22 18.69 -0.78 15.03
N TYR A 23 18.45 -0.10 13.91
CA TYR A 23 17.98 -0.75 12.69
C TYR A 23 19.03 -1.71 12.11
N SER A 24 20.29 -1.29 12.07
CA SER A 24 21.43 -2.15 11.69
C SER A 24 21.54 -3.38 12.60
N GLY A 25 21.32 -3.22 13.91
CA GLY A 25 21.27 -4.35 14.84
C GLY A 25 20.14 -5.35 14.55
N PHE A 26 19.00 -4.92 13.98
CA PHE A 26 17.96 -5.84 13.51
C PHE A 26 18.36 -6.54 12.20
N VAL A 27 19.01 -5.83 11.28
CA VAL A 27 19.56 -6.41 10.04
C VAL A 27 20.57 -7.51 10.36
N GLN A 28 21.49 -7.29 11.28
CA GLN A 28 22.46 -8.30 11.74
C GLN A 28 21.81 -9.54 12.36
N LYS A 29 20.60 -9.39 12.93
CA LYS A 29 19.81 -10.50 13.47
C LYS A 29 18.98 -11.23 12.41
N GLY A 30 19.02 -10.78 11.16
CA GLY A 30 18.30 -11.38 10.03
C GLY A 30 16.84 -10.98 9.97
N ILE A 31 16.50 -9.72 10.26
CA ILE A 31 15.12 -9.22 10.08
C ILE A 31 14.70 -9.28 8.61
N ALA A 32 13.42 -9.61 8.34
CA ALA A 32 12.91 -9.64 6.97
C ALA A 32 12.85 -8.26 6.32
N GLY A 33 12.53 -7.22 7.10
CA GLY A 33 12.36 -5.90 6.56
C GLY A 33 11.83 -4.84 7.51
N PHE A 34 11.47 -3.70 6.94
CA PHE A 34 10.94 -2.55 7.65
C PHE A 34 9.72 -1.94 6.96
N ILE A 35 8.79 -1.41 7.75
CA ILE A 35 7.73 -0.51 7.28
C ILE A 35 8.10 0.93 7.64
N VAL A 36 8.23 1.78 6.63
CA VAL A 36 8.69 3.16 6.77
C VAL A 36 7.51 4.11 6.96
N PHE A 37 7.63 5.00 7.95
CA PHE A 37 6.74 6.16 8.14
C PHE A 37 7.58 7.43 8.31
N GLY A 38 7.20 8.52 7.63
CA GLY A 38 7.90 9.80 7.74
C GLY A 38 9.27 9.82 7.06
N GLY A 39 9.95 10.96 7.18
CA GLY A 39 11.31 11.18 6.69
C GLY A 39 11.41 12.17 5.53
N GLU A 40 12.64 12.54 5.19
CA GLU A 40 12.99 13.38 4.04
C GLU A 40 13.66 12.50 2.99
N LEU A 41 13.28 12.65 1.72
CA LEU A 41 13.64 11.72 0.64
C LEU A 41 15.14 11.46 0.53
N GLY A 42 15.97 12.50 0.59
CA GLY A 42 17.43 12.37 0.46
C GLY A 42 18.05 11.61 1.63
N ILE A 43 17.62 11.95 2.86
CA ILE A 43 18.06 11.26 4.08
C ILE A 43 17.59 9.80 4.05
N LEU A 44 16.30 9.57 3.82
CA LEU A 44 15.70 8.25 3.86
C LEU A 44 16.37 7.29 2.87
N ARG A 45 16.49 7.70 1.60
CA ARG A 45 17.14 6.92 0.54
C ARG A 45 18.56 6.52 0.94
N LYS A 46 19.35 7.47 1.45
CA LYS A 46 20.74 7.23 1.87
C LYS A 46 20.83 6.14 2.94
N TYR A 47 19.98 6.20 3.96
CA TYR A 47 20.07 5.28 5.08
C TYR A 47 19.40 3.93 4.81
N ILE A 48 18.34 3.88 4.00
CA ILE A 48 17.81 2.60 3.49
C ILE A 48 18.87 1.88 2.65
N GLY A 49 19.60 2.61 1.79
CA GLY A 49 20.74 2.05 1.04
C GLY A 49 21.78 1.40 1.97
N LYS A 50 22.19 2.09 3.04
CA LYS A 50 23.10 1.51 4.04
C LYS A 50 22.55 0.26 4.75
N LEU A 51 21.23 0.20 5.00
CA LEU A 51 20.61 -0.99 5.59
C LEU A 51 20.63 -2.16 4.60
N GLN A 52 20.31 -1.90 3.33
CA GLN A 52 20.39 -2.91 2.28
C GLN A 52 21.82 -3.42 2.09
N ASP A 53 22.81 -2.52 2.02
CA ASP A 53 24.24 -2.87 1.86
C ASP A 53 24.80 -3.72 3.01
N SER A 54 24.20 -3.60 4.21
CA SER A 54 24.62 -4.37 5.40
C SER A 54 23.83 -5.67 5.58
N SER A 55 22.80 -5.92 4.77
CA SER A 55 21.97 -7.11 4.85
C SER A 55 22.48 -8.22 3.92
N PRO A 56 22.58 -9.47 4.41
CA PRO A 56 22.96 -10.61 3.55
C PRO A 56 21.85 -11.03 2.58
N GLN A 57 20.62 -10.57 2.80
CA GLN A 57 19.44 -10.82 1.97
C GLN A 57 18.74 -9.49 1.66
N PRO A 58 18.11 -9.33 0.49
CA PRO A 58 17.32 -8.12 0.20
C PRO A 58 16.24 -7.91 1.25
N LEU A 59 16.25 -6.75 1.91
CA LEU A 59 15.23 -6.38 2.89
C LEU A 59 13.93 -6.00 2.18
N ILE A 60 12.80 -6.41 2.75
CA ILE A 60 11.49 -5.85 2.41
C ILE A 60 11.45 -4.44 2.99
N ILE A 61 11.31 -3.44 2.14
CA ILE A 61 11.12 -2.05 2.55
C ILE A 61 9.73 -1.64 2.10
N ALA A 62 8.81 -1.66 3.06
CA ALA A 62 7.39 -1.40 2.86
C ALA A 62 7.00 0.00 3.29
N SER A 63 5.92 0.56 2.72
CA SER A 63 5.26 1.76 3.26
C SER A 63 3.81 1.85 2.78
N ASP A 64 2.96 2.54 3.55
CA ASP A 64 1.58 2.85 3.19
C ASP A 64 1.55 4.05 2.22
N LEU A 65 1.68 3.76 0.92
CA LEU A 65 1.73 4.74 -0.18
C LEU A 65 0.48 4.66 -1.07
N GLU A 66 -0.70 4.74 -0.47
CA GLU A 66 -2.01 4.78 -1.14
C GLU A 66 -2.16 6.03 -2.05
N GLN A 67 -1.51 7.14 -1.68
CA GLN A 67 -1.51 8.42 -2.40
C GLN A 67 -0.12 8.79 -2.93
N GLY A 68 0.70 7.78 -3.23
CA GLY A 68 2.09 7.95 -3.69
C GLY A 68 3.07 8.27 -2.57
N LEU A 69 4.33 8.44 -2.94
CA LEU A 69 5.45 8.56 -2.00
C LEU A 69 5.27 9.73 -1.02
N GLY A 70 4.74 10.85 -1.51
CA GLY A 70 4.50 12.07 -0.74
C GLY A 70 3.53 11.91 0.43
N GLN A 71 2.77 10.80 0.50
CA GLN A 71 1.93 10.48 1.65
C GLN A 71 2.76 10.27 2.92
N GLN A 72 3.95 9.68 2.81
CA GLN A 72 4.79 9.32 3.95
C GLN A 72 6.13 10.07 3.96
N VAL A 73 6.69 10.37 2.79
CA VAL A 73 8.05 10.89 2.65
C VAL A 73 8.04 12.29 2.09
N LYS A 74 8.58 13.25 2.85
CA LYS A 74 8.72 14.63 2.41
C LYS A 74 9.65 14.70 1.21
N GLY A 75 9.19 15.34 0.13
CA GLY A 75 9.92 15.46 -1.14
C GLY A 75 9.43 14.50 -2.23
N GLY A 76 8.54 13.55 -1.89
CA GLY A 76 7.79 12.76 -2.87
C GLY A 76 6.53 13.48 -3.36
N THR A 77 5.94 12.96 -4.44
CA THR A 77 4.69 13.46 -5.00
C THR A 77 3.49 12.92 -4.22
N ILE A 78 2.56 13.81 -3.88
CA ILE A 78 1.24 13.45 -3.32
C ILE A 78 0.21 13.42 -4.44
N PHE A 79 -0.51 12.32 -4.56
CA PHE A 79 -1.56 12.12 -5.56
C PHE A 79 -2.94 12.21 -4.93
N PRO A 80 -4.01 12.43 -5.73
CA PRO A 80 -5.38 12.38 -5.23
C PRO A 80 -5.71 11.03 -4.57
N PRO A 81 -6.69 11.00 -3.65
CA PRO A 81 -7.17 9.75 -3.07
C PRO A 81 -7.81 8.83 -4.13
N ALA A 82 -7.84 7.53 -3.86
CA ALA A 82 -8.27 6.50 -4.80
C ALA A 82 -9.64 6.78 -5.43
N MET A 83 -10.62 7.23 -4.66
CA MET A 83 -11.96 7.57 -5.17
C MET A 83 -11.92 8.70 -6.22
N ALA A 84 -11.03 9.68 -6.04
CA ALA A 84 -10.84 10.75 -7.00
C ALA A 84 -10.16 10.25 -8.28
N LEU A 85 -9.19 9.32 -8.16
CA LEU A 85 -8.57 8.67 -9.31
C LEU A 85 -9.58 7.86 -10.13
N SER A 86 -10.48 7.12 -9.48
CA SER A 86 -11.58 6.42 -10.17
C SER A 86 -12.54 7.38 -10.87
N SER A 87 -12.88 8.51 -10.23
CA SER A 87 -13.72 9.54 -10.85
C SER A 87 -13.06 10.15 -12.08
N ALA A 88 -11.74 10.39 -12.02
CA ALA A 88 -10.96 10.86 -13.16
C ALA A 88 -10.93 9.81 -14.28
N TYR A 89 -10.66 8.54 -13.95
CA TYR A 89 -10.68 7.42 -14.91
C TYR A 89 -12.00 7.40 -15.72
N LYS A 90 -13.14 7.47 -15.04
CA LYS A 90 -14.47 7.48 -15.67
C LYS A 90 -14.68 8.70 -16.58
N SER A 91 -14.07 9.84 -16.25
CA SER A 91 -14.21 11.10 -16.98
C SER A 91 -13.31 11.19 -18.22
N CYS A 92 -12.22 10.40 -18.27
CA CYS A 92 -11.22 10.44 -19.35
C CYS A 92 -11.55 9.54 -20.56
N GLY A 93 -12.67 8.81 -20.55
CA GLY A 93 -13.05 7.94 -21.66
C GLY A 93 -11.99 6.88 -21.98
N SER A 94 -11.62 6.73 -23.26
CA SER A 94 -10.65 5.74 -23.71
C SER A 94 -9.24 5.91 -23.14
N ASP A 95 -8.88 7.12 -22.71
CA ASP A 95 -7.53 7.43 -22.22
C ASP A 95 -7.35 7.08 -20.74
N GLY A 96 -8.44 6.79 -20.02
CA GLY A 96 -8.42 6.58 -18.57
C GLY A 96 -7.42 5.50 -18.13
N GLY A 97 -7.38 4.37 -18.82
CA GLY A 97 -6.47 3.27 -18.48
C GLY A 97 -4.99 3.66 -18.60
N GLU A 98 -4.64 4.42 -19.64
CA GLU A 98 -3.27 4.88 -19.84
C GLU A 98 -2.86 5.95 -18.83
N ILE A 99 -3.78 6.87 -18.49
CA ILE A 99 -3.54 7.87 -17.45
C ILE A 99 -3.32 7.18 -16.10
N MET A 100 -4.12 6.18 -15.74
CA MET A 100 -3.95 5.46 -14.48
C MET A 100 -2.62 4.68 -14.42
N ARG A 101 -2.21 4.03 -15.51
CA ARG A 101 -0.88 3.40 -15.59
C ARG A 101 0.25 4.40 -15.41
N ARG A 102 0.15 5.61 -15.96
CA ARG A 102 1.16 6.66 -15.75
C ARG A 102 1.19 7.15 -14.30
N VAL A 103 0.03 7.30 -13.67
CA VAL A 103 -0.07 7.68 -12.25
C VAL A 103 0.57 6.61 -11.37
N PHE A 104 0.16 5.34 -11.49
CA PHE A 104 0.73 4.27 -10.67
C PHE A 104 2.18 3.91 -11.04
N GLY A 105 2.60 4.16 -12.28
CA GLY A 105 4.00 4.10 -12.69
C GLY A 105 4.86 5.11 -11.93
N ALA A 106 4.37 6.34 -11.75
CA ALA A 106 5.05 7.34 -10.94
C ALA A 106 5.12 6.95 -9.45
N TYR A 107 4.10 6.25 -8.92
CA TYR A 107 4.17 5.69 -7.55
C TYR A 107 5.35 4.72 -7.44
N ALA A 108 5.48 3.79 -8.40
CA ALA A 108 6.54 2.80 -8.40
C ALA A 108 7.92 3.44 -8.57
N GLU A 109 8.08 4.34 -9.54
CA GLU A 109 9.34 5.01 -9.84
C GLU A 109 9.87 5.80 -8.63
N GLU A 110 9.03 6.64 -8.01
CA GLU A 110 9.43 7.41 -6.83
C GLU A 110 9.74 6.51 -5.62
N SER A 111 8.94 5.46 -5.42
CA SER A 111 9.14 4.51 -4.30
C SER A 111 10.47 3.76 -4.43
N LEU A 112 10.78 3.23 -5.62
CA LEU A 112 12.06 2.57 -5.87
C LEU A 112 13.23 3.53 -5.72
N TYR A 113 13.08 4.78 -6.18
CA TYR A 113 14.10 5.81 -5.98
C TYR A 113 14.36 6.05 -4.48
N ALA A 114 13.32 6.06 -3.65
CA ALA A 114 13.44 6.18 -2.19
C ALA A 114 14.00 4.90 -1.51
N GLY A 115 14.11 3.79 -2.24
CA GLY A 115 14.54 2.48 -1.71
C GLY A 115 13.40 1.63 -1.16
N ILE A 116 12.14 2.01 -1.40
CA ILE A 116 10.93 1.29 -1.01
C ILE A 116 10.57 0.32 -2.15
N ASN A 117 10.53 -0.98 -1.84
CA ASN A 117 10.27 -2.04 -2.83
C ASN A 117 8.91 -2.74 -2.64
N THR A 118 8.17 -2.36 -1.60
CA THR A 118 6.84 -2.90 -1.30
C THR A 118 5.90 -1.74 -1.00
N ILE A 119 4.80 -1.64 -1.74
CA ILE A 119 3.75 -0.66 -1.48
C ILE A 119 2.57 -1.41 -0.86
N LEU A 120 2.15 -0.97 0.32
CA LEU A 120 0.98 -1.52 1.00
C LEU A 120 -0.31 -0.92 0.40
N ALA A 121 -0.55 -1.19 -0.88
CA ALA A 121 -1.72 -0.77 -1.66
C ALA A 121 -1.87 -1.73 -2.87
N PRO A 122 -3.05 -1.84 -3.50
CA PRO A 122 -4.24 -1.01 -3.33
C PRO A 122 -5.11 -1.34 -2.10
N VAL A 123 -5.87 -0.33 -1.66
CA VAL A 123 -7.08 -0.57 -0.85
C VAL A 123 -8.16 -1.11 -1.78
N VAL A 124 -8.58 -2.35 -1.53
CA VAL A 124 -9.60 -3.06 -2.31
C VAL A 124 -10.93 -3.20 -1.56
N ASP A 125 -11.06 -2.51 -0.44
CA ASP A 125 -12.32 -2.38 0.30
C ASP A 125 -13.36 -1.62 -0.55
N ILE A 126 -14.60 -2.09 -0.58
CA ILE A 126 -15.70 -1.43 -1.29
C ILE A 126 -16.44 -0.52 -0.30
N ASN A 127 -16.42 0.80 -0.49
CA ASN A 127 -16.99 1.74 0.46
C ASN A 127 -18.53 1.82 0.36
N THR A 128 -19.23 0.73 0.66
CA THR A 128 -20.70 0.64 0.63
C THR A 128 -21.37 1.42 1.76
N ASN A 129 -20.63 1.71 2.84
CA ASN A 129 -21.13 2.51 3.95
C ASN A 129 -20.62 3.96 3.85
N PRO A 130 -21.48 4.96 3.57
CA PRO A 130 -21.07 6.36 3.47
C PRO A 130 -20.61 6.96 4.81
N HIS A 131 -20.91 6.30 5.93
CA HIS A 131 -20.45 6.70 7.27
C HIS A 131 -19.17 6.01 7.70
N ASN A 132 -18.50 5.25 6.83
CA ASN A 132 -17.24 4.61 7.14
C ASN A 132 -16.15 5.68 7.41
N PRO A 133 -15.62 5.77 8.65
CA PRO A 133 -14.68 6.82 9.01
C PRO A 133 -13.24 6.50 8.58
N VAL A 134 -12.95 5.25 8.19
CA VAL A 134 -11.57 4.76 7.96
C VAL A 134 -11.26 4.56 6.49
N ILE A 135 -12.17 3.93 5.73
CA ILE A 135 -11.95 3.66 4.30
C ILE A 135 -12.31 4.91 3.49
N SER A 136 -13.58 5.30 3.44
CA SER A 136 -14.01 6.54 2.79
C SER A 136 -13.36 6.69 1.39
N VAL A 137 -12.73 7.84 1.13
CA VAL A 137 -12.04 8.16 -0.14
C VAL A 137 -10.79 7.30 -0.44
N ARG A 138 -10.32 6.47 0.50
CA ARG A 138 -9.22 5.52 0.26
C ARG A 138 -9.66 4.34 -0.61
N SER A 139 -10.96 4.03 -0.64
CA SER A 139 -11.49 3.08 -1.61
C SER A 139 -11.53 3.70 -2.99
N PHE A 140 -11.35 2.87 -4.03
CA PHE A 140 -11.62 3.28 -5.40
C PHE A 140 -13.11 3.51 -5.70
N GLY A 141 -14.04 3.08 -4.85
CA GLY A 141 -15.45 3.35 -5.07
C GLY A 141 -16.41 2.55 -4.20
N GLU A 142 -17.68 2.60 -4.57
CA GLU A 142 -18.79 2.03 -3.81
C GLU A 142 -19.31 0.73 -4.45
N ASP A 143 -18.75 0.34 -5.60
CA ASP A 143 -19.11 -0.87 -6.34
C ASP A 143 -17.88 -1.76 -6.61
N GLY A 144 -18.07 -3.08 -6.51
CA GLY A 144 -16.99 -4.05 -6.64
C GLY A 144 -16.34 -4.07 -8.02
N GLU A 145 -17.04 -3.69 -9.09
CA GLU A 145 -16.49 -3.65 -10.45
C GLU A 145 -15.48 -2.51 -10.62
N THR A 146 -15.83 -1.29 -10.19
CA THR A 146 -14.91 -0.14 -10.19
C THR A 146 -13.68 -0.43 -9.34
N VAL A 147 -13.88 -0.96 -8.12
CA VAL A 147 -12.78 -1.27 -7.20
C VAL A 147 -11.86 -2.33 -7.79
N SER A 148 -12.42 -3.39 -8.37
CA SER A 148 -11.64 -4.46 -9.00
C SER A 148 -10.85 -4.00 -10.22
N LEU A 149 -11.46 -3.18 -11.09
CA LEU A 149 -10.82 -2.65 -12.28
C LEU A 149 -9.61 -1.77 -11.92
N MET A 150 -9.82 -0.80 -11.03
CA MET A 150 -8.79 0.17 -10.65
C MET A 150 -7.66 -0.47 -9.84
N SER A 151 -8.00 -1.37 -8.91
CA SER A 151 -7.00 -2.15 -8.17
C SER A 151 -6.19 -3.05 -9.09
N GLY A 152 -6.82 -3.71 -10.08
CA GLY A 152 -6.13 -4.50 -11.08
C GLY A 152 -5.10 -3.68 -11.87
N ILE A 153 -5.48 -2.50 -12.35
CA ILE A 153 -4.54 -1.59 -13.06
C ILE A 153 -3.37 -1.20 -12.15
N MET A 154 -3.64 -0.87 -10.87
CA MET A 154 -2.59 -0.51 -9.92
C MET A 154 -1.65 -1.68 -9.65
N ILE A 155 -2.17 -2.87 -9.35
CA ILE A 155 -1.38 -4.10 -9.08
C ILE A 155 -0.48 -4.44 -10.26
N GLU A 156 -1.04 -4.53 -11.47
CA GLU A 156 -0.29 -4.85 -12.69
C GLU A 156 0.82 -3.81 -12.94
N THR A 157 0.51 -2.53 -12.78
CA THR A 157 1.46 -1.44 -13.00
C THR A 157 2.60 -1.47 -11.97
N LEU A 158 2.29 -1.62 -10.68
CA LEU A 158 3.31 -1.68 -9.63
C LEU A 158 4.24 -2.90 -9.82
N GLN A 159 3.66 -4.08 -10.05
CA GLN A 159 4.43 -5.31 -10.18
C GLN A 159 5.28 -5.35 -11.45
N SER A 160 4.76 -4.85 -12.58
CA SER A 160 5.56 -4.71 -13.81
C SER A 160 6.73 -3.74 -13.68
N ASN A 161 6.69 -2.83 -12.69
CA ASN A 161 7.77 -1.92 -12.35
C ASN A 161 8.67 -2.44 -11.20
N GLY A 162 8.46 -3.67 -10.70
CA GLY A 162 9.32 -4.27 -9.67
C GLY A 162 8.94 -3.90 -8.24
N ILE A 163 7.73 -3.40 -7.99
CA ILE A 163 7.16 -3.18 -6.67
C ILE A 163 6.24 -4.34 -6.29
N VAL A 164 6.38 -4.86 -5.06
CA VAL A 164 5.38 -5.76 -4.48
C VAL A 164 4.14 -4.94 -4.08
N ALA A 165 2.98 -5.31 -4.60
CA ALA A 165 1.68 -4.75 -4.22
C ALA A 165 1.05 -5.55 -3.06
N CYS A 166 0.07 -4.97 -2.38
CA CYS A 166 -0.63 -5.62 -1.27
C CYS A 166 -2.10 -5.20 -1.24
N ALA A 167 -2.99 -6.13 -1.62
CA ALA A 167 -4.43 -5.93 -1.52
C ALA A 167 -4.89 -5.95 -0.06
N LYS A 168 -5.57 -4.89 0.38
CA LYS A 168 -6.04 -4.72 1.78
C LYS A 168 -7.44 -4.11 1.87
N HIS A 169 -8.21 -4.34 2.93
CA HIS A 169 -7.87 -5.08 4.16
C HIS A 169 -8.74 -6.35 4.23
N PHE A 170 -8.17 -7.52 3.92
CA PHE A 170 -8.95 -8.76 3.85
C PHE A 170 -9.70 -9.06 5.17
N PRO A 171 -10.98 -9.50 5.14
CA PRO A 171 -11.79 -9.83 3.96
C PRO A 171 -12.56 -8.64 3.35
N GLY A 172 -12.30 -7.42 3.80
CA GLY A 172 -13.00 -6.19 3.41
C GLY A 172 -13.30 -5.35 4.66
N HIS A 173 -13.08 -4.04 4.58
CA HIS A 173 -13.32 -3.08 5.68
C HIS A 173 -14.25 -1.93 5.23
N GLY A 174 -14.93 -2.10 4.10
CA GLY A 174 -15.72 -1.05 3.48
C GLY A 174 -17.10 -0.84 4.13
N ASP A 175 -17.66 -1.88 4.75
CA ASP A 175 -18.99 -1.86 5.37
C ASP A 175 -18.93 -1.87 6.90
N THR A 176 -18.22 -0.90 7.48
CA THR A 176 -18.21 -0.66 8.92
C THR A 176 -18.31 0.83 9.23
N SER A 177 -18.98 1.15 10.34
CA SER A 177 -19.03 2.50 10.91
C SER A 177 -18.02 2.69 12.06
N ILE A 178 -17.21 1.67 12.34
CA ILE A 178 -16.27 1.62 13.46
C ILE A 178 -14.83 1.70 12.94
N ASP A 179 -14.05 2.58 13.56
CA ASP A 179 -12.61 2.67 13.33
C ASP A 179 -11.86 1.53 14.04
N SER A 180 -11.17 0.68 13.26
CA SER A 180 -10.36 -0.42 13.78
C SER A 180 -9.14 0.01 14.59
N HIS A 181 -8.71 1.27 14.50
CA HIS A 181 -7.69 1.81 15.38
C HIS A 181 -8.21 2.02 16.81
N ILE A 182 -9.54 2.10 16.99
CA ILE A 182 -10.18 2.45 18.26
C ILE A 182 -10.90 1.25 18.87
N SER A 183 -11.57 0.42 18.06
CA SER A 183 -12.29 -0.76 18.54
C SER A 183 -12.43 -1.82 17.46
N LEU A 184 -12.68 -3.08 17.86
CA LEU A 184 -12.77 -4.21 16.94
C LEU A 184 -14.07 -4.13 16.09
N PRO A 185 -14.00 -3.89 14.78
CA PRO A 185 -15.19 -3.89 13.93
C PRO A 185 -15.73 -5.31 13.76
N VAL A 186 -17.05 -5.44 13.61
CA VAL A 186 -17.73 -6.71 13.36
C VAL A 186 -18.55 -6.56 12.08
N LEU A 187 -18.25 -7.41 11.09
CA LEU A 187 -19.06 -7.55 9.89
C LEU A 187 -20.12 -8.63 10.13
N ASN A 188 -21.38 -8.23 10.24
CA ASN A 188 -22.50 -9.16 10.42
C ASN A 188 -23.00 -9.67 9.06
N LYS A 189 -22.13 -10.34 8.31
CA LYS A 189 -22.43 -10.88 6.97
C LYS A 189 -22.24 -12.38 6.92
N GLY A 190 -23.12 -13.06 6.20
CA GLY A 190 -22.92 -14.46 5.83
C GLY A 190 -21.79 -14.60 4.80
N MET A 191 -21.24 -15.82 4.67
CA MET A 191 -20.18 -16.08 3.67
C MET A 191 -20.64 -15.77 2.24
N GLY A 192 -21.90 -16.05 1.90
CA GLY A 192 -22.45 -15.72 0.57
C GLY A 192 -22.43 -14.21 0.28
N GLU A 193 -22.80 -13.38 1.25
CA GLU A 193 -22.78 -11.91 1.11
C GLU A 193 -21.33 -11.40 0.98
N LEU A 194 -20.41 -11.92 1.79
CA LEU A 194 -18.98 -11.61 1.66
C LEU A 194 -18.46 -11.99 0.28
N GLU A 195 -18.85 -13.15 -0.24
CA GLU A 195 -18.42 -13.62 -1.55
C GLU A 195 -18.94 -12.80 -2.73
N GLU A 196 -20.18 -12.30 -2.63
CA GLU A 196 -20.85 -11.49 -3.64
C GLU A 196 -20.36 -10.04 -3.65
N VAL A 197 -20.03 -9.48 -2.47
CA VAL A 197 -19.66 -8.07 -2.31
C VAL A 197 -18.18 -7.94 -1.97
N GLU A 198 -17.81 -8.16 -0.71
CA GLU A 198 -16.49 -7.78 -0.18
C GLU A 198 -15.31 -8.52 -0.85
N LEU A 199 -15.47 -9.80 -1.14
CA LEU A 199 -14.40 -10.67 -1.63
C LEU A 199 -14.20 -10.58 -3.15
N LEU A 200 -15.10 -9.93 -3.89
CA LEU A 200 -14.98 -9.83 -5.35
C LEU A 200 -13.66 -9.16 -5.79
N PRO A 201 -13.27 -7.98 -5.25
CA PRO A 201 -11.98 -7.37 -5.55
C PRO A 201 -10.79 -8.23 -5.11
N PHE A 202 -10.86 -8.91 -3.97
CA PHE A 202 -9.79 -9.80 -3.52
C PHE A 202 -9.60 -11.00 -4.46
N LYS A 203 -10.69 -11.65 -4.89
CA LYS A 203 -10.64 -12.76 -5.86
C LYS A 203 -9.97 -12.31 -7.16
N LYS A 204 -10.32 -11.12 -7.68
CA LYS A 204 -9.72 -10.56 -8.90
C LYS A 204 -8.26 -10.14 -8.68
N ALA A 205 -7.91 -9.57 -7.53
CA ALA A 205 -6.54 -9.19 -7.20
C ALA A 205 -5.61 -10.42 -7.11
N VAL A 206 -6.04 -11.49 -6.43
CA VAL A 206 -5.29 -12.76 -6.34
C VAL A 206 -5.14 -13.41 -7.71
N ALA A 207 -6.21 -13.41 -8.53
CA ALA A 207 -6.12 -13.90 -9.91
C ALA A 207 -5.16 -13.07 -10.79
N GLY A 208 -4.99 -11.78 -10.47
CA GLY A 208 -4.02 -10.86 -11.08
C GLY A 208 -2.59 -11.00 -10.53
N GLY A 209 -2.35 -11.88 -9.56
CA GLY A 209 -1.03 -12.18 -9.04
C GLY A 209 -0.50 -11.21 -7.98
N VAL A 210 -1.40 -10.55 -7.23
CA VAL A 210 -1.03 -9.88 -5.97
C VAL A 210 -0.58 -10.88 -4.90
#